data_AF-A0A1V5TF18-F1
#
_entry.id   AF-A0A1V5TF18-F1
#
_cell.length_a   1.000
_cell.length_b   1.000
_cell.length_c   1.000
_cell.angle_alpha   90.00
_cell.angle_beta   90.00
_cell.angle_gamma   90.00
#
_symmetry.space_group_name_H-M   'P 1'
#
loop_
_entity.id
_entity.type
_entity.pdbx_description
1 polymer ?
#
loop_
_entity_poly.entity_id
_entity_poly.type
_entity_poly.pdbx_seq_one_letter_code
_entity_poly.pdbx_strand_id
1 'polypeptide(L)'
;MTTEEIFSKASNSKYLIIEDNELDSVLKSTEIIREEDTHLSDFIRLLKVNDTLFIQEITFKKEVLLRKMDSMKDADLFIQERLDYYERKWDGCGCKIDYYE
;
A
#
# COMPACT_ATOMS: atom_id res chain seq x y z
N MET A 1 -2.39 -18.05 -7.08
CA MET A 1 -1.54 -17.78 -8.27
C MET A 1 -0.11 -18.04 -7.86
N THR A 2 0.81 -18.24 -8.81
CA THR A 2 2.23 -18.28 -8.44
C THR A 2 2.71 -16.85 -8.22
N THR A 3 3.61 -16.64 -7.26
CA THR A 3 4.25 -15.35 -6.99
C THR A 3 4.72 -14.63 -8.25
N GLU A 4 5.32 -15.37 -9.19
CA GLU A 4 5.82 -14.83 -10.47
C GLU A 4 4.70 -14.28 -11.37
N GLU A 5 3.54 -14.95 -11.38
CA GLU A 5 2.37 -14.48 -12.14
C GLU A 5 1.79 -13.20 -11.56
N ILE A 6 1.81 -13.06 -10.22
CA ILE A 6 1.35 -11.86 -9.52
C ILE A 6 2.18 -10.66 -9.99
N PHE A 7 3.51 -10.76 -9.92
CA PHE A 7 4.39 -9.66 -10.35
C PHE A 7 4.31 -9.38 -11.85
N SER A 8 4.15 -10.42 -12.66
CA SER A 8 3.96 -10.27 -14.11
C SER A 8 2.67 -9.50 -14.43
N LYS A 9 1.55 -9.86 -13.79
CA LYS A 9 0.27 -9.16 -13.95
C LYS A 9 0.31 -7.74 -13.39
N ALA A 10 0.90 -7.55 -12.21
CA ALA A 10 1.08 -6.25 -11.58
C ALA A 10 1.99 -5.33 -12.39
N SER A 11 2.95 -5.87 -13.16
CA SER A 11 3.80 -5.10 -14.07
C SER A 11 3.08 -4.64 -15.33
N ASN A 12 2.06 -5.37 -15.76
CA ASN A 12 1.31 -5.10 -16.99
C ASN A 12 0.00 -4.34 -16.75
N SER A 13 -0.38 -4.15 -15.48
CA SER A 13 -1.63 -3.52 -15.06
C SER A 13 -1.34 -2.32 -14.17
N LYS A 14 -2.27 -1.36 -14.11
CA LYS A 14 -2.14 -0.19 -13.23
C LYS A 14 -2.15 -0.57 -11.74
N TYR A 15 -2.85 -1.64 -11.40
CA TYR A 15 -2.86 -2.28 -10.09
C TYR A 15 -3.38 -3.71 -10.26
N LEU A 16 -2.99 -4.59 -9.34
CA LEU A 16 -3.47 -5.95 -9.23
C LEU A 16 -4.08 -6.14 -7.85
N ILE A 17 -5.27 -6.73 -7.78
CA ILE A 17 -5.87 -7.13 -6.51
C ILE A 17 -5.48 -8.59 -6.26
N ILE A 18 -4.91 -8.87 -5.09
CA ILE A 18 -4.56 -10.21 -4.64
C ILE A 18 -5.32 -10.56 -3.36
N GLU A 19 -5.38 -11.86 -3.07
CA GLU A 19 -5.95 -12.36 -1.82
C GLU A 19 -4.91 -12.35 -0.69
N ASP A 20 -5.39 -12.36 0.55
CA ASP A 20 -4.55 -12.35 1.76
C ASP A 20 -3.55 -13.53 1.82
N ASN A 21 -3.99 -14.73 1.41
CA ASN A 21 -3.14 -15.91 1.29
C ASN A 21 -1.96 -15.68 0.32
N GLU A 22 -2.21 -14.99 -0.78
CA GLU A 22 -1.19 -14.70 -1.80
C GLU A 22 -0.22 -13.62 -1.31
N LEU A 23 -0.69 -12.69 -0.47
CA LEU A 23 0.13 -11.66 0.14
C LEU A 23 1.24 -12.25 1.02
N ASP A 24 0.96 -13.24 1.86
CA ASP A 24 2.00 -13.88 2.69
C ASP A 24 3.12 -14.48 1.83
N SER A 25 2.76 -15.13 0.72
CA SER A 25 3.71 -15.68 -0.24
C SER A 25 4.53 -14.59 -0.94
N VAL A 26 3.90 -13.47 -1.28
CA VAL A 26 4.55 -12.27 -1.83
C VAL A 26 5.52 -11.66 -0.82
N LEU A 27 5.11 -11.44 0.43
CA LEU A 27 5.96 -10.84 1.45
C LEU A 27 7.17 -11.71 1.79
N LYS A 28 7.02 -13.04 1.82
CA LYS A 28 8.14 -13.97 2.06
C LYS A 28 9.16 -14.04 0.92
N SER A 29 8.74 -13.71 -0.29
CA SER A 29 9.57 -13.81 -1.50
C SER A 29 10.15 -12.46 -1.94
N THR A 30 9.84 -11.38 -1.22
CA THR A 30 10.24 -10.02 -1.58
C THR A 30 10.97 -9.31 -0.46
N GLU A 31 11.76 -8.33 -0.84
CA GLU A 31 12.45 -7.47 0.13
C GLU A 31 11.54 -6.28 0.47
N ILE A 32 11.19 -6.14 1.75
CA ILE A 32 10.43 -5.00 2.25
C ILE A 32 11.42 -3.85 2.50
N ILE A 33 11.34 -2.82 1.65
CA ILE A 33 12.18 -1.63 1.76
C ILE A 33 11.63 -0.67 2.80
N ARG A 34 10.29 -0.56 2.87
CA ARG A 34 9.60 0.34 3.79
C ARG A 34 8.24 -0.23 4.16
N GLU A 35 7.83 0.01 5.39
CA GLU A 35 6.49 -0.27 5.89
C GLU A 35 6.01 0.97 6.63
N GLU A 36 4.83 1.46 6.28
CA GLU A 36 4.20 2.64 6.87
C GLU A 36 2.80 2.24 7.35
N ASP A 37 2.50 2.54 8.61
CA ASP A 37 1.16 2.32 9.18
C ASP A 37 0.23 3.46 8.76
N THR A 38 -0.87 3.14 8.08
CA THR A 38 -1.86 4.16 7.71
C THR A 38 -2.82 4.52 8.84
N HIS A 39 -2.81 3.75 9.93
CA HIS A 39 -3.72 3.80 11.08
C HIS A 39 -5.22 3.71 10.73
N LEU A 40 -5.56 3.49 9.46
CA LEU A 40 -6.91 3.60 8.94
C LEU A 40 -7.29 2.41 8.06
N SER A 41 -6.37 1.91 7.22
CA SER A 41 -6.59 0.78 6.32
C SER A 41 -5.36 -0.12 6.27
N ASP A 42 -4.81 -0.43 7.45
CA ASP A 42 -3.65 -1.33 7.61
C ASP A 42 -2.34 -0.71 7.08
N PHE A 43 -1.33 -1.51 6.73
CA PHE A 43 -0.01 -1.01 6.33
C PHE A 43 0.12 -0.78 4.82
N ILE A 44 0.84 0.27 4.44
CA ILE A 44 1.38 0.43 3.08
C ILE A 44 2.84 -0.02 3.11
N ARG A 45 3.18 -0.98 2.24
CA ARG A 45 4.53 -1.55 2.14
C ARG A 45 5.14 -1.26 0.79
N LEU A 46 6.39 -0.82 0.79
CA LEU A 46 7.24 -0.75 -0.39
C LEU A 46 8.06 -2.03 -0.49
N LEU A 47 7.80 -2.81 -1.53
CA LEU A 47 8.46 -4.08 -1.84
C LEU A 47 9.43 -3.89 -2.99
N LYS A 48 10.59 -4.56 -2.94
CA LYS A 48 11.57 -4.62 -4.03
C LYS A 48 11.71 -6.06 -4.52
N VAL A 49 11.58 -6.24 -5.84
CA VAL A 49 11.62 -7.55 -6.51
C VAL A 49 12.42 -7.42 -7.80
N ASN A 50 13.54 -8.13 -7.91
CA ASN A 50 14.38 -8.12 -9.12
C ASN A 50 14.66 -6.70 -9.64
N ASP A 51 14.99 -5.79 -8.72
CA ASP A 51 15.23 -4.35 -8.96
C ASP A 51 13.99 -3.51 -9.34
N THR A 52 12.82 -4.12 -9.47
CA THR A 52 11.54 -3.41 -9.64
C THR A 52 10.91 -3.10 -8.30
N LEU A 53 10.32 -1.90 -8.18
CA LEU A 53 9.62 -1.47 -6.98
C LEU A 53 8.12 -1.74 -7.11
N PHE A 54 7.52 -2.22 -6.03
CA PHE A 54 6.09 -2.45 -5.93
C PHE A 54 5.57 -1.86 -4.63
N ILE A 55 4.43 -1.19 -4.69
CA ILE A 55 3.67 -0.80 -3.51
C ILE A 55 2.57 -1.81 -3.27
N GLN A 56 2.52 -2.30 -2.05
CA GLN A 56 1.42 -3.07 -1.52
C GLN A 56 0.62 -2.16 -0.59
N GLU A 57 -0.66 -1.93 -0.89
CA GLU A 57 -1.59 -1.21 -0.01
C GLU A 57 -2.79 -2.10 0.31
N ILE A 58 -3.47 -1.84 1.42
CA ILE A 58 -4.74 -2.48 1.75
C ILE A 58 -5.82 -1.41 1.67
N THR A 59 -6.89 -1.69 0.92
CA THR A 59 -8.02 -0.76 0.83
C THR A 59 -8.93 -0.88 2.06
N PHE A 60 -9.81 0.11 2.25
CA PHE A 60 -10.90 0.06 3.23
C PHE A 60 -11.79 -1.19 3.12
N LYS A 61 -11.84 -1.83 1.95
CA LYS A 61 -12.60 -3.06 1.71
C LYS A 61 -11.81 -4.33 2.08
N LYS A 62 -10.62 -4.18 2.68
CA LYS A 62 -9.66 -5.26 2.95
C LYS A 62 -9.17 -5.97 1.68
N GLU A 63 -9.08 -5.24 0.58
CA GLU A 63 -8.50 -5.75 -0.66
C GLU A 63 -7.02 -5.41 -0.69
N VAL A 64 -6.17 -6.40 -0.95
CA VAL A 64 -4.72 -6.21 -1.08
C VAL A 64 -4.43 -5.78 -2.51
N LEU A 65 -3.93 -4.56 -2.67
CA LEU A 65 -3.53 -4.01 -3.95
C LEU A 65 -2.02 -4.06 -4.09
N LEU A 66 -1.56 -4.50 -5.26
CA LEU A 66 -0.17 -4.43 -5.69
C LEU A 66 -0.05 -3.51 -6.89
N ARG A 67 0.84 -2.52 -6.81
CA ARG A 67 1.12 -1.57 -7.89
C ARG A 67 2.61 -1.49 -8.16
N LYS A 68 3.00 -1.59 -9.42
CA LYS A 68 4.39 -1.33 -9.84
C LYS A 68 4.69 0.18 -9.78
N MET A 69 5.89 0.52 -9.33
CA MET A 69 6.45 1.87 -9.37
C MET A 69 7.72 1.91 -10.23
N ASP A 70 7.89 3.00 -10.97
CA ASP A 70 9.03 3.20 -11.86
C ASP A 70 10.29 3.68 -11.10
N SER A 71 10.13 4.28 -9.92
CA SER A 71 11.23 4.84 -9.14
C SER A 71 10.88 5.00 -7.66
N MET A 72 11.92 5.07 -6.81
CA MET A 72 11.74 5.31 -5.37
C MET A 72 11.00 6.62 -5.12
N LYS A 73 11.35 7.70 -5.84
CA LYS A 73 10.65 8.98 -5.72
C LYS A 73 9.16 8.89 -6.03
N ASP A 74 8.79 8.10 -7.04
CA ASP A 74 7.38 7.92 -7.41
C ASP A 74 6.62 7.14 -6.34
N ALA A 75 7.27 6.13 -5.78
CA ALA A 75 6.74 5.38 -4.65
C ALA A 75 6.55 6.25 -3.40
N ASP A 76 7.53 7.08 -3.07
CA ASP A 76 7.50 7.99 -1.92
C ASP A 76 6.38 9.04 -2.07
N LEU A 77 6.27 9.66 -3.25
CA LEU A 77 5.17 10.57 -3.57
C LEU A 77 3.80 9.89 -3.44
N PHE A 78 3.66 8.67 -3.93
CA PHE A 78 2.40 7.93 -3.84
C PHE A 78 2.00 7.63 -2.39
N ILE A 79 2.94 7.19 -1.55
CA ILE A 79 2.71 6.94 -0.13
C ILE A 79 2.28 8.24 0.55
N GLN A 80 3.00 9.34 0.27
CA GLN A 80 2.71 10.63 0.87
C GLN A 80 1.34 11.19 0.44
N GLU A 81 0.96 11.05 -0.85
CA GLU A 81 -0.38 11.41 -1.33
C GLU A 81 -1.48 10.58 -0.67
N ARG A 82 -1.23 9.29 -0.39
CA ARG A 82 -2.19 8.44 0.31
C ARG A 82 -2.36 8.84 1.77
N LEU A 83 -1.25 9.07 2.47
CA LEU A 83 -1.26 9.54 3.86
C LEU A 83 -1.96 10.90 3.98
N ASP A 84 -1.66 11.85 3.09
CA ASP A 84 -2.34 13.16 3.03
C ASP A 84 -3.84 13.00 2.73
N TYR A 85 -4.23 12.07 1.83
CA TYR A 85 -5.64 11.77 1.59
C TYR A 85 -6.35 11.24 2.85
N TYR A 86 -5.70 10.35 3.61
CA TYR A 86 -6.24 9.84 4.86
C TYR A 86 -6.28 10.91 5.97
N GLU A 87 -5.25 11.75 6.06
CA GLU A 87 -5.21 12.87 6.99
C GLU A 87 -6.33 13.88 6.70
N ARG A 88 -6.54 14.27 5.44
CA ARG A 88 -7.65 15.16 5.05
C ARG A 88 -9.03 14.56 5.29
N LYS A 89 -9.17 13.23 5.17
CA LYS A 89 -10.40 12.52 5.54
C LYS A 89 -10.66 12.61 7.04
N TRP A 90 -9.60 12.65 7.85
CA TRP A 90 -9.66 12.89 9.28
C TRP A 90 -9.94 14.36 9.61
N ASP A 91 -9.29 15.30 8.91
CA ASP A 91 -9.43 16.75 9.09
C ASP A 91 -10.83 17.27 8.69
N GLY A 92 -11.55 16.52 7.85
CA GLY A 92 -12.95 16.78 7.48
C GLY A 92 -13.98 16.51 8.59
N CYS A 93 -13.59 15.95 9.74
CA CYS A 93 -14.46 15.82 10.91
C CYS A 93 -13.88 16.62 12.08
N GLY A 94 -13.91 17.94 11.95
CA GLY A 94 -13.74 18.87 13.08
C GLY A 94 -14.89 18.72 14.10
N CYS A 95 -14.93 17.60 14.81
CA CYS A 95 -15.67 17.53 16.07
C CYS A 95 -14.87 18.30 17.09
N LYS A 96 -15.39 19.47 17.48
CA LYS A 96 -14.98 20.19 18.69
C LYS A 96 -15.23 19.26 19.87
N ILE A 97 -14.20 18.56 20.33
CA ILE A 97 -14.25 17.80 21.57
C ILE A 97 -13.88 18.78 22.68
N ASP A 98 -14.89 19.31 23.36
CA ASP A 98 -14.71 20.00 24.63
C ASP A 98 -14.35 18.93 25.68
N TYR A 99 -13.08 18.93 26.11
CA TYR A 99 -12.64 18.17 27.26
C TYR A 99 -13.00 18.96 28.53
N TYR A 100 -14.04 18.49 29.23
CA TYR A 100 -14.41 18.76 30.64
C TYR A 100 -14.14 20.17 31.21
N GLU A 101 -15.20 20.96 31.41
CA GLU A 101 -15.30 21.90 32.54
C GLU A 101 -15.62 21.17 33.85
#